data_AF-A0A2M7K6I7-F1
#
_entry.id   AF-A0A2M7K6I7-F1
#
_cell.length_a   1.000
_cell.length_b   1.000
_cell.length_c   1.000
_cell.angle_alpha   90.00
_cell.angle_beta   90.00
_cell.angle_gamma   90.00
#
_symmetry.space_group_name_H-M   'P 1'
#
loop_
_entity.id
_entity.type
_entity.pdbx_description
1 polymer ?
#
loop_
_entity_poly.entity_id
_entity_poly.type
_entity_poly.pdbx_seq_one_letter_code
_entity_poly.pdbx_strand_id
1 'polypeptide(L)'
;EFTIRPPFLSSKDIFCLRVERMVNPYRKVSINNLELKVPGAPLHDLSACVHAQAEKIQLRIIPDKESGLSEVRFWHEDKFLGSQKVKNTDLNLVQV
;
A
#
# COMPACT_ATOMS: atom_id res chain seq x y z
N GLU A 1 -17.85 -16.83 -16.03
CA GLU A 1 -17.63 -16.52 -14.60
C GLU A 1 -16.34 -15.72 -14.47
N PHE A 2 -16.32 -14.60 -13.74
CA PHE A 2 -15.12 -13.78 -13.60
C PHE A 2 -14.26 -14.33 -12.46
N THR A 3 -13.18 -15.04 -12.80
CA THR A 3 -12.27 -15.63 -11.82
C THR A 3 -11.05 -14.74 -11.66
N ILE A 4 -10.81 -14.26 -10.44
CA ILE A 4 -9.63 -13.44 -10.15
C ILE A 4 -8.42 -14.36 -10.11
N ARG A 5 -7.48 -14.11 -11.03
CA ARG A 5 -6.24 -14.88 -11.07
C ARG A 5 -5.27 -14.37 -10.00
N PRO A 6 -4.52 -15.28 -9.34
CA PRO A 6 -3.41 -14.87 -8.49
C PRO A 6 -2.46 -13.96 -9.30
N PRO A 7 -1.84 -12.95 -8.68
CA PRO A 7 -1.72 -12.74 -7.22
C PRO A 7 -2.82 -11.84 -6.62
N PHE A 8 -3.85 -11.47 -7.38
CA PHE A 8 -4.88 -10.55 -6.89
C PHE A 8 -5.84 -11.27 -5.93
N LEU A 9 -6.11 -10.67 -4.76
CA LEU A 9 -7.00 -11.23 -3.75
C LEU A 9 -8.45 -10.80 -3.95
N SER A 10 -8.69 -9.67 -4.62
CA SER A 10 -10.03 -9.12 -4.83
C SER A 10 -10.14 -8.30 -6.11
N SER A 11 -11.35 -8.09 -6.62
CA SER A 11 -11.62 -7.25 -7.78
C SER A 11 -11.24 -5.80 -7.50
N LYS A 12 -11.25 -5.41 -6.22
CA LYS A 12 -10.75 -4.13 -5.72
C LYS A 12 -9.26 -3.93 -5.99
N ASP A 13 -8.46 -5.00 -6.02
CA ASP A 13 -7.03 -4.91 -6.38
C ASP A 13 -6.81 -4.69 -7.88
N ILE A 14 -7.82 -5.00 -8.70
CA ILE A 14 -7.82 -4.73 -10.14
C ILE A 14 -8.25 -3.28 -10.38
N PHE A 15 -9.32 -2.83 -9.73
CA PHE A 15 -9.87 -1.48 -9.83
C PHE A 15 -9.45 -0.60 -8.64
N CYS A 16 -8.14 -0.39 -8.47
CA CYS A 16 -7.57 0.50 -7.46
C CYS A 16 -6.64 1.54 -8.08
N LEU A 17 -6.42 2.63 -7.35
CA LEU A 17 -5.35 3.56 -7.65
C LEU A 17 -4.02 2.94 -7.22
N ARG A 18 -3.08 2.79 -8.16
CA ARG A 18 -1.77 2.21 -7.90
C ARG A 18 -0.74 3.31 -7.75
N VAL A 19 -0.01 3.28 -6.65
CA VAL A 19 1.06 4.23 -6.37
C VAL A 19 2.28 3.47 -5.90
N GLU A 20 3.43 3.73 -6.52
CA GLU A 20 4.71 3.18 -6.07
C GLU A 20 5.38 4.19 -5.15
N ARG A 21 5.82 3.73 -3.98
CA ARG A 21 6.54 4.57 -3.02
C ARG A 21 7.67 3.80 -2.37
N MET A 22 8.71 4.54 -2.05
CA MET A 22 9.86 4.02 -1.32
C MET A 22 9.54 3.98 0.17
N VAL A 23 9.84 2.84 0.80
CA VAL A 23 9.73 2.71 2.26
C VAL A 23 10.96 3.36 2.89
N ASN A 24 10.74 4.28 3.83
CA ASN A 24 11.81 4.87 4.62
C ASN A 24 12.42 3.84 5.60
N PRO A 25 13.65 4.04 6.10
CA PRO A 25 14.29 3.15 7.08
C PRO A 25 13.44 2.84 8.32
N TYR A 26 12.52 3.74 8.67
CA TYR A 26 11.55 3.58 9.77
C TYR A 26 10.29 2.78 9.39
N ARG A 27 10.27 2.11 8.22
CA ARG A 27 9.12 1.35 7.67
C ARG A 27 7.90 2.20 7.40
N LYS A 28 8.12 3.48 7.14
CA LYS A 28 7.05 4.42 6.86
C LYS A 28 7.06 4.72 5.38
N VAL A 29 5.88 4.86 4.84
CA VAL A 29 5.68 5.38 3.49
C VAL A 29 4.90 6.68 3.62
N SER A 30 5.40 7.73 2.98
CA SER A 30 4.72 9.02 2.92
C SER A 30 3.88 9.11 1.65
N ILE A 31 2.59 9.37 1.84
CA ILE A 31 1.64 9.67 0.78
C ILE A 31 1.08 11.06 1.10
N ASN A 32 1.48 12.05 0.30
CA ASN A 32 1.17 13.47 0.57
C ASN A 32 1.63 13.86 1.99
N ASN A 33 0.69 14.23 2.88
CA ASN A 33 0.97 14.60 4.26
C ASN A 33 0.76 13.45 5.26
N LEU A 34 0.46 12.25 4.76
CA LEU A 34 0.17 11.08 5.60
C LEU A 34 1.36 10.13 5.62
N GLU A 35 1.86 9.82 6.81
CA GLU A 35 2.84 8.77 7.01
C GLU A 35 2.15 7.47 7.45
N LEU A 36 2.27 6.43 6.63
CA LEU A 36 1.72 5.11 6.92
C LEU A 36 2.84 4.15 7.28
N LYS A 37 2.69 3.46 8.41
CA LYS A 37 3.60 2.39 8.80
C LYS A 37 3.26 1.13 8.01
N VAL A 38 4.21 0.58 7.28
CA VAL A 38 4.02 -0.64 6.48
C VAL A 38 4.10 -1.85 7.43
N PRO A 39 2.99 -2.57 7.65
CA PRO A 39 3.02 -3.81 8.42
C PRO A 39 3.84 -4.86 7.66
N GLY A 40 4.65 -5.64 8.37
CA GLY A 40 5.43 -6.70 7.72
C GLY A 40 6.60 -6.24 6.84
N ALA A 41 6.93 -4.93 6.82
CA ALA A 41 8.22 -4.49 6.28
C ALA A 41 9.36 -5.26 6.98
N PRO A 42 10.51 -5.51 6.33
CA PRO A 42 11.65 -6.22 6.93
C PRO A 42 12.38 -5.37 7.99
N LEU A 43 12.36 -5.83 9.26
CA LEU A 43 12.75 -5.05 10.47
C LEU A 43 14.21 -5.20 10.69
N HIS A 44 15.03 -4.73 9.75
CA HIS A 44 16.47 -4.76 9.96
C HIS A 44 16.96 -6.19 10.31
N ASP A 45 16.31 -7.23 9.78
CA ASP A 45 16.92 -8.54 9.81
C ASP A 45 17.96 -8.53 8.67
N LEU A 46 19.12 -7.97 9.02
CA LEU A 46 20.34 -7.89 8.20
C LEU A 46 20.81 -9.26 7.68
N SER A 47 20.14 -10.36 8.03
CA SER A 47 20.41 -11.69 7.49
C SER A 47 19.59 -12.03 6.25
N ALA A 48 18.40 -11.42 6.05
CA ALA A 48 17.59 -11.60 4.84
C ALA A 48 17.84 -10.51 3.78
N CYS A 49 18.52 -9.42 4.17
CA CYS A 49 18.79 -8.28 3.31
C CYS A 49 20.28 -8.00 3.17
N VAL A 50 20.96 -8.78 2.32
CA VAL A 50 22.17 -8.30 1.63
C VAL A 50 21.83 -7.21 0.60
N HIS A 51 20.52 -6.95 0.35
CA HIS A 51 20.01 -5.98 -0.62
C HIS A 51 18.94 -5.03 -0.04
N ALA A 52 19.07 -4.57 1.22
CA ALA A 52 18.18 -3.54 1.81
C ALA A 52 18.45 -2.16 1.19
N GLN A 53 18.14 -2.01 -0.10
CA GLN A 53 18.21 -0.76 -0.82
C GLN A 53 16.78 -0.35 -1.10
N ALA A 54 16.24 0.57 -0.30
CA ALA A 54 15.15 1.43 -0.73
C ALA A 54 13.98 0.69 -1.42
N GLU A 55 13.48 -0.40 -0.83
CA GLU A 55 12.50 -1.26 -1.52
C GLU A 55 11.24 -0.47 -1.85
N LYS A 56 10.93 -0.41 -3.15
CA LYS A 56 9.71 0.21 -3.67
C LYS A 56 8.56 -0.74 -3.39
N ILE A 57 7.57 -0.26 -2.65
CA ILE A 57 6.33 -1.00 -2.43
C ILE A 57 5.23 -0.46 -3.34
N GLN A 58 4.33 -1.35 -3.74
CA GLN A 58 3.11 -1.00 -4.44
C GLN A 58 1.99 -0.75 -3.44
N LEU A 59 1.48 0.47 -3.43
CA LEU A 59 0.31 0.87 -2.68
C LEU A 59 -0.90 0.78 -3.62
N ARG A 60 -1.92 0.04 -3.19
CA ARG A 60 -3.21 -0.06 -3.87
C ARG A 60 -4.24 0.67 -3.03
N ILE A 61 -4.71 1.82 -3.50
CA ILE A 61 -5.63 2.68 -2.77
C ILE A 61 -7.03 2.52 -3.36
N ILE A 62 -7.97 2.18 -2.50
CA ILE A 62 -9.37 1.97 -2.84
C ILE A 62 -10.18 3.02 -2.07
N PRO A 63 -10.52 4.15 -2.72
CA PRO A 63 -11.33 5.18 -2.08
C PRO A 63 -12.77 4.71 -1.94
N ASP A 64 -13.29 4.74 -0.72
CA ASP A 64 -14.70 4.49 -0.44
C ASP A 64 -15.39 5.85 -0.26
N LYS A 65 -16.24 6.20 -1.24
CA LYS A 65 -16.93 7.50 -1.27
C LYS A 65 -18.05 7.58 -0.24
N GLU A 66 -18.65 6.45 0.13
CA GLU A 66 -19.79 6.40 1.06
C GLU A 66 -19.34 6.59 2.52
N SER A 67 -18.24 5.95 2.92
CA SER A 67 -17.70 6.07 4.28
C SER A 67 -16.71 7.23 4.47
N GLY A 68 -16.23 7.84 3.38
CA GLY A 68 -15.20 8.88 3.44
C GLY A 68 -13.80 8.35 3.81
N LEU A 69 -13.61 7.03 3.78
CA LEU A 69 -12.35 6.36 4.07
C LEU A 69 -11.78 5.70 2.81
N SER A 70 -10.47 5.63 2.70
CA SER A 70 -9.77 4.89 1.66
C SER A 70 -9.07 3.70 2.30
N GLU A 71 -9.18 2.55 1.68
CA GLU A 71 -8.38 1.39 2.05
C GLU A 71 -7.08 1.40 1.25
N VAL A 72 -5.97 1.53 1.97
CA VAL A 72 -4.61 1.46 1.41
C VAL A 72 -4.07 0.06 1.69
N ARG A 73 -3.83 -0.70 0.63
CA ARG A 73 -3.24 -2.04 0.67
C ARG A 73 -1.79 -1.99 0.26
N PHE A 74 -0.93 -2.66 1.03
CA PHE A 74 0.52 -2.70 0.83
C PHE A 74 0.91 -4.00 0.16
N TRP A 75 1.61 -3.91 -0.97
CA TRP A 75 2.09 -5.03 -1.76
C TRP A 75 3.59 -4.89 -2.03
N HIS A 76 4.29 -6.02 -1.99
CA HIS A 76 5.72 -6.11 -2.34
C HIS A 76 5.97 -7.42 -3.08
N GLU A 77 6.51 -7.35 -4.29
CA GLU A 77 6.79 -8.55 -5.12
C GLU A 77 5.63 -9.57 -5.12
N ASP A 78 4.42 -9.10 -5.43
CA ASP A 78 3.18 -9.90 -5.44
C ASP A 78 2.77 -10.51 -4.09
N LYS A 79 3.44 -10.15 -3.00
CA LYS A 79 3.09 -10.48 -1.63
C LYS A 79 2.29 -9.36 -0.99
N PHE A 80 1.10 -9.69 -0.48
CA PHE A 80 0.31 -8.79 0.34
C PHE A 80 0.93 -8.66 1.74
N LEU A 81 1.30 -7.44 2.12
CA LEU A 81 1.92 -7.14 3.42
C LEU A 81 0.89 -6.71 4.46
N GLY A 82 -0.24 -6.13 4.03
CA GLY A 82 -1.34 -5.72 4.89
C GLY A 82 -2.18 -4.59 4.31
N SER A 83 -3.13 -4.08 5.10
CA SER A 83 -4.01 -2.98 4.70
C SER A 83 -4.31 -2.04 5.86
N GLN A 84 -4.48 -0.75 5.55
CA GLN A 84 -4.87 0.28 6.51
C GLN A 84 -5.99 1.15 5.93
N LYS A 85 -6.92 1.56 6.78
CA LYS A 85 -7.94 2.53 6.42
C LYS A 85 -7.47 3.92 6.81
N VAL A 86 -7.58 4.85 5.88
CA VAL A 86 -7.15 6.24 6.04
C VAL A 86 -8.28 7.15 5.56
N LYS A 87 -8.37 8.39 6.03
CA LYS A 87 -9.45 9.27 5.56
C LYS A 87 -9.14 9.76 4.15
N ASN A 88 -10.17 9.94 3.33
CA ASN A 88 -10.00 10.46 1.97
C ASN A 88 -9.37 11.85 1.98
N THR A 89 -9.66 12.67 3.00
CA THR A 89 -9.09 14.01 3.19
C THR A 89 -7.58 13.99 3.39
N ASP A 90 -7.05 13.01 4.14
CA ASP A 90 -5.62 12.88 4.41
C ASP A 90 -4.83 12.47 3.15
N LEU A 91 -5.48 11.72 2.27
CA LEU A 91 -4.86 11.29 1.01
C LEU A 91 -4.96 12.34 -0.11
N ASN A 92 -5.74 13.42 0.07
CA ASN A 92 -5.97 14.48 -0.92
C ASN A 92 -6.22 13.93 -2.34
N LEU A 93 -6.99 12.85 -2.44
CA LEU A 93 -7.10 12.09 -3.69
C LEU A 93 -7.97 12.78 -4.75
N VAL A 94 -8.86 13.69 -4.36
CA VAL A 94 -9.56 14.59 -5.28
C VAL A 94 -10.09 15.80 -4.49
N GLN A 95 -9.67 17.02 -4.84
CA GLN A 95 -10.54 18.19 -4.68
C GLN A 95 -11.41 18.25 -5.93
N VAL A 96 -12.72 17.99 -5.79
CA VAL A 96 -13.71 18.31 -6.81
C VAL A 96 -14.33 19.65 -6.44
#